data_AF-A0A6A5ZSW2-F1
#
_entry.id   AF-A0A6A5ZSW2-F1
#
_cell.length_a   1.000
_cell.length_b   1.000
_cell.length_c   1.000
_cell.angle_alpha   90.00
_cell.angle_beta   90.00
_cell.angle_gamma   90.00
#
_symmetry.space_group_name_H-M   'P 1'
#
loop_
_entity.id
_entity.type
_entity.pdbx_description
1 polymer ?
#
loop_
_entity_poly.entity_id
_entity_poly.type
_entity_poly.pdbx_seq_one_letter_code
_entity_poly.pdbx_strand_id
1 'polypeptide(L)'
;MFDKMRRVFDPNNDDHQRSPSGTRGIKIKVGSNGEEEEVHVSSHALKMCPILRNNVQQGSLISNANPVVFRILIEYLNNGRGLERLTARPDTMMAFAQAWHLAKAIGLPNIQDKLIGVFRNKYCQLLQDRVPIQPNQEPIAYLRDHVGYHTPAEKFIVDFYAGLCRWTDDISGQTQGLSTDTAKHITDRWDTIMRTNGTNDRITAGSHSFQAKPNSLLDNKWTLRITTPSSSRPNSPSPSERALVAPPRSPLAGRRPLLPRSGSSSFADRIRMFIPGLSSISGEPEVLVEPNQLPTAIETLQKKPIAALRRPASEPYPRAPFMPPTANEELVFPDEDEESDDEESVDYFNDVFKKKMAGVREEFGIDGDPGGSK
;
A
#
# COMPACT_ATOMS: atom_id res chain seq x y z
N MET A 1 36.29 -3.12 6.03
CA MET A 1 35.28 -3.40 7.08
C MET A 1 33.85 -3.53 6.53
N PHE A 2 33.63 -3.50 5.20
CA PHE A 2 32.29 -3.58 4.57
C PHE A 2 31.93 -4.94 3.92
N ASP A 3 32.83 -5.93 3.92
CA ASP A 3 32.55 -7.24 3.29
C ASP A 3 31.79 -8.24 4.17
N LYS A 4 31.47 -7.91 5.42
CA LYS A 4 30.84 -8.85 6.37
C LYS A 4 29.30 -8.81 6.41
N MET A 5 28.66 -7.89 5.68
CA MET A 5 27.18 -7.78 5.64
C MET A 5 26.53 -8.39 4.39
N ARG A 6 27.29 -8.86 3.39
CA ARG A 6 26.71 -9.52 2.19
C ARG A 6 26.30 -10.99 2.39
N ARG A 7 26.52 -11.59 3.57
CA ARG A 7 26.18 -13.01 3.84
C ARG A 7 24.89 -13.24 4.66
N VAL A 8 23.97 -12.27 4.69
CA VAL A 8 22.66 -12.44 5.37
C VAL A 8 21.52 -12.77 4.38
N PHE A 9 21.81 -12.80 3.08
CA PHE A 9 20.86 -13.16 2.02
C PHE A 9 21.38 -14.32 1.17
N ASP A 10 21.78 -15.41 1.82
CA ASP A 10 21.86 -16.69 1.12
C ASP A 10 20.49 -17.36 1.22
N PRO A 11 19.68 -17.43 0.15
CA PRO A 11 18.39 -18.12 0.16
C PRO A 11 18.51 -19.63 0.42
N ASN A 12 19.74 -20.15 0.52
CA ASN A 12 20.06 -21.56 0.78
C ASN A 12 20.45 -21.87 2.24
N ASN A 13 20.25 -20.95 3.20
CA ASN A 13 20.38 -21.33 4.61
C ASN A 13 19.13 -22.09 5.05
N ASP A 14 19.05 -23.34 4.58
CA ASP A 14 18.14 -24.40 5.01
C ASP A 14 18.40 -24.70 6.50
N ASP A 15 17.89 -23.85 7.37
CA ASP A 15 17.63 -24.25 8.75
C ASP A 15 16.68 -25.44 8.70
N HIS A 16 17.25 -26.59 9.03
CA HIS A 16 16.63 -27.90 9.00
C HIS A 16 15.14 -27.87 9.35
N GLN A 17 14.35 -28.21 8.33
CA GLN A 17 12.96 -28.64 8.39
C GLN A 17 12.80 -29.77 9.42
N ARG A 18 12.68 -29.43 10.70
CA ARG A 18 11.81 -30.21 11.58
C ARG A 18 10.40 -29.91 11.11
N SER A 19 9.91 -30.72 10.17
CA SER A 19 8.50 -30.75 9.76
C SER A 19 7.64 -30.80 11.02
N PRO A 20 7.03 -29.68 11.45
CA PRO A 20 6.18 -29.69 12.61
C PRO A 20 4.96 -30.50 12.18
N SER A 21 4.83 -31.68 12.78
CA SER A 21 3.72 -32.59 12.59
C SER A 21 2.39 -31.82 12.69
N GLY A 22 1.77 -31.57 11.53
CA GLY A 22 0.40 -31.09 11.43
C GLY A 22 0.17 -29.57 11.53
N THR A 23 1.05 -28.70 11.04
CA THR A 23 0.72 -27.26 10.93
C THR A 23 -0.46 -27.05 9.97
N ARG A 24 -1.66 -26.90 10.56
CA ARG A 24 -2.89 -26.55 9.84
C ARG A 24 -2.68 -25.21 9.13
N GLY A 25 -2.71 -25.24 7.82
CA GLY A 25 -2.61 -24.08 6.94
C GLY A 25 -2.79 -24.49 5.48
N ILE A 26 -2.66 -23.53 4.60
CA ILE A 26 -2.68 -23.75 3.15
C ILE A 26 -1.33 -23.39 2.56
N LYS A 27 -0.99 -24.00 1.44
CA LYS A 27 0.17 -23.62 0.64
C LYS A 27 -0.30 -22.93 -0.62
N ILE A 28 0.31 -21.80 -0.92
CA ILE A 28 -0.05 -20.94 -2.05
C ILE A 28 1.22 -20.57 -2.80
N LYS A 29 1.07 -20.11 -4.03
CA LYS A 29 2.17 -19.55 -4.81
C LYS A 29 2.10 -18.03 -4.78
N VAL A 30 3.26 -17.38 -4.68
CA VAL A 30 3.37 -15.92 -4.67
C VAL A 30 4.49 -15.51 -5.60
N GLY A 31 4.25 -14.54 -6.47
CA GLY A 31 5.22 -14.05 -7.45
C GLY A 31 4.63 -13.98 -8.84
N SER A 32 5.39 -13.41 -9.77
CA SER A 32 5.01 -13.23 -11.17
C SER A 32 6.02 -13.90 -12.10
N ASN A 33 5.57 -14.23 -13.32
CA ASN A 33 6.44 -14.51 -14.47
C ASN A 33 7.51 -15.59 -14.25
N GLY A 34 7.18 -16.66 -13.52
CA GLY A 34 8.10 -17.77 -13.27
C GLY A 34 8.97 -17.62 -12.02
N GLU A 35 8.94 -16.47 -11.34
CA GLU A 35 9.55 -16.26 -10.02
C GLU A 35 8.56 -16.58 -8.88
N GLU A 36 7.74 -17.61 -9.07
CA GLU A 36 6.73 -18.02 -8.09
C GLU A 36 7.37 -18.85 -6.98
N GLU A 37 7.17 -18.43 -5.73
CA GLU A 37 7.58 -19.21 -4.55
C GLU A 37 6.37 -19.79 -3.82
N GLU A 38 6.51 -21.02 -3.32
CA GLU A 38 5.52 -21.63 -2.44
C GLU A 38 5.61 -21.03 -1.03
N VAL A 39 4.54 -20.40 -0.58
CA VAL A 39 4.42 -19.82 0.75
C VAL A 39 3.36 -20.57 1.55
N HIS A 40 3.71 -21.00 2.76
CA HIS A 40 2.76 -21.57 3.70
C HIS A 40 2.04 -20.48 4.49
N VAL A 41 0.71 -20.42 4.38
CA VAL A 41 -0.14 -19.52 5.17
C VAL A 41 -0.80 -20.33 6.28
N SER A 42 -0.41 -20.04 7.53
CA SER A 42 -0.95 -20.75 8.68
C SER A 42 -2.44 -20.44 8.89
N SER A 43 -3.14 -21.36 9.54
CA SER A 43 -4.53 -21.12 9.97
C SER A 43 -4.68 -19.92 10.91
N HIS A 44 -3.64 -19.53 11.64
CA HIS A 44 -3.66 -18.33 12.48
C HIS A 44 -3.62 -17.06 11.62
N ALA A 45 -2.71 -16.98 10.64
CA ALA A 45 -2.65 -15.85 9.71
C ALA A 45 -3.97 -15.69 8.92
N LEU A 46 -4.58 -16.80 8.49
CA LEU A 46 -5.91 -16.77 7.85
C LEU A 46 -6.99 -16.24 8.81
N LYS A 47 -6.96 -16.57 10.11
CA LYS A 47 -7.91 -16.01 11.08
C LYS A 47 -7.72 -14.51 11.28
N MET A 48 -6.47 -14.04 11.31
CA MET A 48 -6.13 -12.63 11.48
C MET A 48 -6.43 -11.78 10.24
N CYS A 49 -6.49 -12.40 9.06
CA CYS A 49 -6.77 -11.71 7.80
C CYS A 49 -7.99 -12.31 7.06
N PRO A 50 -9.18 -11.72 7.25
CA PRO A 50 -10.40 -12.19 6.59
C PRO A 50 -10.31 -12.18 5.06
N ILE A 51 -9.61 -11.21 4.46
CA ILE A 51 -9.43 -11.14 3.00
C ILE A 51 -8.68 -12.36 2.48
N LEU A 52 -7.58 -12.76 3.11
CA LEU A 52 -6.84 -13.96 2.73
C LEU A 52 -7.70 -15.21 2.94
N ARG A 53 -8.38 -15.32 4.09
CA ARG A 53 -9.25 -16.47 4.39
C ARG A 53 -10.37 -16.67 3.37
N ASN A 54 -10.96 -15.59 2.88
CA ASN A 54 -12.13 -15.65 2.00
C ASN A 54 -11.75 -15.83 0.53
N ASN A 55 -10.57 -15.36 0.12
CA ASN A 55 -10.19 -15.31 -1.31
C ASN A 55 -9.09 -16.30 -1.70
N VAL A 56 -8.37 -16.88 -0.72
CA VAL A 56 -7.21 -17.73 -0.99
C VAL A 56 -7.52 -19.18 -0.59
N GLN A 57 -7.22 -20.12 -1.49
CA GLN A 57 -7.37 -21.55 -1.27
C GLN A 57 -6.05 -22.30 -1.52
N GLN A 58 -6.00 -23.58 -1.15
CA GLN A 58 -4.83 -24.43 -1.39
C GLN A 58 -4.45 -24.41 -2.88
N GLY A 59 -3.22 -24.02 -3.19
CA GLY A 59 -2.70 -23.93 -4.55
C GLY A 59 -3.04 -22.62 -5.30
N SER A 60 -3.68 -21.64 -4.66
CA SER A 60 -3.87 -20.30 -5.24
C SER A 60 -2.56 -19.62 -5.60
N LEU A 61 -2.57 -18.78 -6.64
CA LEU A 61 -1.46 -17.94 -7.05
C LEU A 61 -1.78 -16.46 -6.79
N ILE A 62 -0.88 -15.75 -6.11
CA ILE A 62 -0.92 -14.29 -5.94
C ILE A 62 0.14 -13.67 -6.86
N SER A 63 -0.32 -13.09 -7.97
CA SER A 63 0.59 -12.67 -9.05
C SER A 63 1.21 -11.28 -8.90
N ASN A 64 0.63 -10.41 -8.07
CA ASN A 64 1.06 -9.01 -7.92
C ASN A 64 1.78 -8.73 -6.59
N ALA A 65 2.51 -9.72 -6.06
CA ALA A 65 3.18 -9.64 -4.77
C ALA A 65 4.61 -10.19 -4.85
N ASN A 66 5.54 -9.51 -4.18
CA ASN A 66 6.89 -10.04 -3.99
C ASN A 66 6.86 -11.17 -2.94
N PRO A 67 7.35 -12.39 -3.24
CA PRO A 67 7.22 -13.54 -2.34
C PRO A 67 7.93 -13.32 -1.00
N VAL A 68 9.10 -12.67 -0.99
CA VAL A 68 9.87 -12.40 0.23
C VAL A 68 9.13 -11.40 1.14
N VAL A 69 8.61 -10.30 0.57
CA VAL A 69 7.84 -9.32 1.36
C VAL A 69 6.55 -9.95 1.89
N PHE A 70 5.86 -10.73 1.07
CA PHE A 70 4.65 -11.44 1.48
C PHE A 70 4.93 -12.41 2.63
N ARG A 71 6.01 -13.20 2.54
CA ARG A 71 6.44 -14.12 3.60
C ARG A 71 6.69 -13.41 4.93
N ILE A 72 7.37 -12.25 4.88
CA ILE A 72 7.61 -11.42 6.08
C ILE A 72 6.28 -10.96 6.70
N LEU A 73 5.31 -10.52 5.90
CA LEU A 73 3.99 -10.13 6.39
C LEU A 73 3.22 -11.31 7.00
N ILE A 74 3.24 -12.48 6.36
CA ILE A 74 2.59 -13.69 6.89
C ILE A 74 3.22 -14.10 8.22
N GLU A 75 4.55 -14.02 8.35
CA GLU A 75 5.22 -14.27 9.62
C GLU A 75 4.78 -13.29 10.71
N TYR A 76 4.71 -11.99 10.38
CA TYR A 76 4.19 -10.98 11.30
C TYR A 76 2.75 -11.28 11.73
N LEU A 77 1.88 -11.73 10.82
CA LEU A 77 0.53 -12.16 11.16
C LEU A 77 0.51 -13.38 12.08
N ASN A 78 1.53 -14.23 12.05
CA ASN A 78 1.62 -15.43 12.87
C ASN A 78 2.10 -15.16 14.30
N ASN A 79 3.09 -14.28 14.46
CA ASN A 79 3.81 -14.13 15.73
C ASN A 79 4.02 -12.67 16.17
N GLY A 80 3.55 -11.69 15.40
CA GLY A 80 3.69 -10.26 15.68
C GLY A 80 5.11 -9.71 15.51
N ARG A 81 6.01 -10.42 14.81
CA ARG A 81 7.44 -10.05 14.67
C ARG A 81 7.91 -10.13 13.21
N GLY A 82 9.08 -9.54 12.94
CA GLY A 82 9.83 -9.79 11.72
C GLY A 82 9.69 -8.73 10.63
N LEU A 83 8.88 -7.69 10.83
CA LEU A 83 8.79 -6.54 9.91
C LEU A 83 10.12 -5.79 9.82
N GLU A 84 10.95 -5.85 10.87
CA GLU A 84 12.27 -5.23 10.92
C GLU A 84 13.19 -5.76 9.81
N ARG A 85 12.97 -7.01 9.35
CA ARG A 85 13.74 -7.60 8.23
C ARG A 85 13.54 -6.87 6.91
N LEU A 86 12.44 -6.14 6.75
CA LEU A 86 12.24 -5.28 5.57
C LEU A 86 13.30 -4.18 5.50
N THR A 87 13.78 -3.69 6.65
CA THR A 87 14.79 -2.62 6.73
C THR A 87 16.23 -3.10 6.52
N ALA A 88 16.45 -4.41 6.58
CA ALA A 88 17.75 -5.04 6.32
C ALA A 88 17.95 -5.33 4.82
N ARG A 89 16.92 -5.18 3.99
CA ARG A 89 16.99 -5.44 2.55
C ARG A 89 17.79 -4.34 1.83
N PRO A 90 18.54 -4.69 0.77
CA PRO A 90 19.24 -3.71 -0.07
C PRO A 90 18.30 -2.58 -0.54
N ASP A 91 17.14 -2.96 -1.08
CA ASP A 91 16.13 -2.02 -1.58
C ASP A 91 15.12 -1.67 -0.48
N THR A 92 15.61 -1.08 0.61
CA THR A 92 14.82 -0.80 1.82
C THR A 92 13.51 -0.05 1.52
N MET A 93 13.54 1.01 0.71
CA MET A 93 12.33 1.78 0.35
C MET A 93 11.39 1.04 -0.59
N MET A 94 11.91 0.17 -1.47
CA MET A 94 11.06 -0.68 -2.31
C MET A 94 10.34 -1.73 -1.44
N ALA A 95 11.04 -2.34 -0.48
CA ALA A 95 10.45 -3.27 0.46
C ALA A 95 9.34 -2.60 1.31
N PHE A 96 9.52 -1.34 1.72
CA PHE A 96 8.48 -0.54 2.37
C PHE A 96 7.25 -0.37 1.45
N ALA A 97 7.44 0.09 0.22
CA ALA A 97 6.37 0.33 -0.74
C ALA A 97 5.55 -0.94 -1.01
N GLN A 98 6.24 -2.07 -1.24
CA GLN A 98 5.61 -3.37 -1.46
C GLN A 98 4.86 -3.86 -0.22
N ALA A 99 5.46 -3.73 0.98
CA ALA A 99 4.82 -4.13 2.23
C ALA A 99 3.57 -3.28 2.52
N TRP A 100 3.64 -1.98 2.25
CA TRP A 100 2.52 -1.07 2.40
C TRP A 100 1.37 -1.41 1.46
N HIS A 101 1.67 -1.63 0.17
CA HIS A 101 0.69 -2.08 -0.81
C HIS A 101 0.03 -3.38 -0.36
N LEU A 102 0.81 -4.39 0.06
CA LEU A 102 0.26 -5.65 0.53
C LEU A 102 -0.63 -5.48 1.77
N ALA A 103 -0.19 -4.70 2.77
CA ALA A 103 -0.98 -4.42 3.97
C ALA A 103 -2.32 -3.74 3.63
N LYS A 104 -2.32 -2.83 2.65
CA LYS A 104 -3.55 -2.24 2.11
C LYS A 104 -4.43 -3.28 1.40
N ALA A 105 -3.85 -4.07 0.51
CA ALA A 105 -4.57 -5.05 -0.31
C ALA A 105 -5.21 -6.18 0.52
N ILE A 106 -4.64 -6.49 1.69
CA ILE A 106 -5.20 -7.44 2.66
C ILE A 106 -6.09 -6.78 3.73
N GLY A 107 -6.29 -5.45 3.65
CA GLY A 107 -7.22 -4.70 4.49
C GLY A 107 -6.77 -4.54 5.95
N LEU A 108 -5.47 -4.40 6.19
CA LEU A 108 -4.89 -4.33 7.54
C LEU A 108 -4.16 -2.99 7.78
N PRO A 109 -4.89 -1.90 8.09
CA PRO A 109 -4.31 -0.57 8.29
C PRO A 109 -3.37 -0.48 9.50
N ASN A 110 -3.63 -1.27 10.53
CA ASN A 110 -2.75 -1.41 11.69
C ASN A 110 -1.33 -1.90 11.31
N ILE A 111 -1.20 -2.72 10.27
CA ILE A 111 0.11 -3.12 9.75
C ILE A 111 0.78 -1.95 9.03
N GLN A 112 0.03 -1.13 8.29
CA GLN A 112 0.55 0.08 7.64
C GLN A 112 1.13 1.05 8.67
N ASP A 113 0.42 1.31 9.77
CA ASP A 113 0.92 2.16 10.85
C ASP A 113 2.15 1.56 11.54
N LYS A 114 2.19 0.23 11.71
CA LYS A 114 3.36 -0.47 12.25
C LYS A 114 4.58 -0.35 11.32
N LEU A 115 4.37 -0.42 10.00
CA LEU A 115 5.42 -0.20 9.01
C LEU A 115 6.02 1.20 9.13
N ILE A 116 5.20 2.25 9.33
CA ILE A 116 5.71 3.60 9.59
C ILE A 116 6.62 3.60 10.82
N GLY A 117 6.22 2.96 11.91
CA GLY A 117 7.03 2.88 13.12
C GLY A 117 8.39 2.18 12.90
N VAL A 118 8.38 1.03 12.22
CA VAL A 118 9.61 0.27 11.88
C VAL A 118 10.55 1.10 11.02
N PHE A 119 10.03 1.74 9.96
CA PHE A 119 10.86 2.52 9.05
C PHE A 119 11.26 3.89 9.62
N ARG A 120 10.48 4.48 10.53
CA ARG A 120 10.87 5.65 11.33
C ARG A 120 12.09 5.33 12.20
N ASN A 121 12.12 4.17 12.85
CA ASN A 121 13.29 3.77 13.63
C ASN A 121 14.54 3.63 12.74
N LYS A 122 14.38 3.02 11.55
CA LYS A 122 15.47 2.94 10.57
C LYS A 122 15.92 4.31 10.08
N TYR A 123 14.98 5.21 9.82
CA TYR A 123 15.26 6.61 9.45
C TYR A 123 16.08 7.32 10.52
N CYS A 124 15.64 7.28 11.79
CA CYS A 124 16.37 7.90 12.90
C CYS A 124 17.78 7.32 13.06
N GLN A 125 17.95 6.01 12.86
CA GLN A 125 19.27 5.38 12.85
C GLN A 125 20.15 5.96 11.73
N LEU A 126 19.64 6.05 10.50
CA LEU A 126 20.38 6.62 9.37
C LEU A 126 20.70 8.11 9.58
N LEU A 127 19.81 8.86 10.23
CA LEU A 127 20.05 10.23 10.70
C LEU A 127 21.23 10.32 11.66
N GLN A 128 21.24 9.45 12.67
CA GLN A 128 22.30 9.41 13.66
C GLN A 128 23.64 9.02 13.04
N ASP A 129 23.63 8.00 12.18
CA ASP A 129 24.83 7.45 11.53
C ASP A 129 25.31 8.33 10.36
N ARG A 130 24.53 9.33 9.96
CA ARG A 130 24.76 10.21 8.79
C ARG A 130 25.03 9.41 7.51
N VAL A 131 24.31 8.30 7.34
CA VAL A 131 24.46 7.45 6.17
C VAL A 131 23.62 8.03 5.03
N PRO A 132 24.24 8.51 3.95
CA PRO A 132 23.48 9.03 2.82
C PRO A 132 22.75 7.89 2.11
N ILE A 133 21.49 8.11 1.76
CA ILE A 133 20.72 7.26 0.85
C ILE A 133 20.33 8.09 -0.35
N GLN A 134 20.72 7.64 -1.53
CA GLN A 134 20.32 8.28 -2.78
C GLN A 134 18.81 8.08 -3.01
N PRO A 135 18.06 9.15 -3.28
CA PRO A 135 16.66 9.04 -3.65
C PRO A 135 16.46 8.12 -4.86
N ASN A 136 15.55 7.15 -4.76
CA ASN A 136 15.15 6.28 -5.86
C ASN A 136 13.69 6.53 -6.23
N GLN A 137 13.41 6.67 -7.54
CA GLN A 137 12.07 6.88 -8.12
C GLN A 137 11.21 5.62 -8.05
N GLU A 138 11.80 4.43 -8.15
CA GLU A 138 11.05 3.18 -8.33
C GLU A 138 10.02 2.89 -7.22
N PRO A 139 10.29 3.09 -5.92
CA PRO A 139 9.30 2.86 -4.87
C PRO A 139 8.07 3.79 -4.99
N ILE A 140 8.29 5.03 -5.43
CA ILE A 140 7.23 6.02 -5.62
C ILE A 140 6.40 5.67 -6.85
N ALA A 141 7.05 5.31 -7.96
CA ALA A 141 6.38 4.82 -9.16
C ALA A 141 5.53 3.58 -8.83
N TYR A 142 6.09 2.62 -8.10
CA TYR A 142 5.38 1.42 -7.66
C TYR A 142 4.11 1.74 -6.86
N LEU A 143 4.19 2.67 -5.89
CA LEU A 143 3.02 3.09 -5.11
C LEU A 143 1.96 3.75 -5.98
N ARG A 144 2.35 4.58 -6.94
CA ARG A 144 1.40 5.24 -7.86
C ARG A 144 0.65 4.22 -8.71
N ASP A 145 1.36 3.19 -9.19
CA ASP A 145 0.79 2.13 -10.02
C ASP A 145 -0.12 1.17 -9.25
N HIS A 146 0.13 0.96 -7.94
CA HIS A 146 -0.54 -0.08 -7.15
C HIS A 146 -1.44 0.44 -6.01
N VAL A 147 -1.34 1.72 -5.66
CA VAL A 147 -2.02 2.32 -4.50
C VAL A 147 -2.65 3.66 -4.86
N GLY A 148 -1.99 4.44 -5.72
CA GLY A 148 -2.42 5.75 -6.18
C GLY A 148 -1.45 6.87 -5.78
N TYR A 149 -1.83 8.10 -6.13
CA TYR A 149 -1.02 9.31 -5.93
C TYR A 149 -1.24 9.94 -4.54
N HIS A 150 -0.21 10.60 -4.05
CA HIS A 150 -0.20 11.38 -2.81
C HIS A 150 -0.64 10.59 -1.56
N THR A 151 -0.33 9.29 -1.56
CA THR A 151 -0.65 8.38 -0.46
C THR A 151 0.18 8.70 0.78
N PRO A 152 -0.26 8.29 2.00
CA PRO A 152 0.56 8.46 3.21
C PRO A 152 1.94 7.81 3.08
N ALA A 153 2.04 6.64 2.42
CA ALA A 153 3.33 6.01 2.12
C ALA A 153 4.19 6.82 1.16
N GLU A 154 3.63 7.37 0.08
CA GLU A 154 4.39 8.21 -0.84
C GLU A 154 4.94 9.46 -0.13
N LYS A 155 4.10 10.13 0.67
CA LYS A 155 4.53 11.25 1.52
C LYS A 155 5.63 10.85 2.49
N PHE A 156 5.53 9.67 3.09
CA PHE A 156 6.57 9.15 3.98
C PHE A 156 7.90 8.96 3.25
N ILE A 157 7.91 8.33 2.06
CA ILE A 157 9.13 8.14 1.27
C ILE A 157 9.75 9.49 0.86
N VAL A 158 8.93 10.45 0.44
CA VAL A 158 9.38 11.81 0.10
C VAL A 158 10.05 12.49 1.30
N ASP A 159 9.38 12.51 2.46
CA ASP A 159 9.94 13.11 3.67
C ASP A 159 11.19 12.34 4.16
N PHE A 160 11.25 11.02 3.96
CA PHE A 160 12.39 10.18 4.30
C PHE A 160 13.63 10.57 3.47
N TYR A 161 13.48 10.69 2.16
CA TYR A 161 14.59 11.13 1.29
C TYR A 161 15.00 12.58 1.58
N ALA A 162 14.03 13.50 1.65
CA ALA A 162 14.30 14.91 1.96
C ALA A 162 15.08 15.07 3.27
N GLY A 163 14.69 14.30 4.29
CA GLY A 163 15.35 14.27 5.57
C GLY A 163 16.78 13.73 5.54
N LEU A 164 17.06 12.68 4.78
CA LEU A 164 18.42 12.13 4.63
C LEU A 164 19.32 12.96 3.70
N CYS A 165 18.76 13.81 2.83
CA CYS A 165 19.56 14.72 2.02
C CYS A 165 20.00 15.98 2.78
N ARG A 166 19.66 16.14 4.07
CA ARG A 166 19.97 17.36 4.84
C ARG A 166 21.47 17.64 5.03
N TRP A 167 22.34 16.65 4.83
CA TRP A 167 23.80 16.85 4.92
C TRP A 167 24.47 16.95 3.56
N THR A 168 23.69 17.01 2.47
CA THR A 168 24.22 17.18 1.13
C THR A 168 24.08 18.65 0.71
N ASP A 169 25.16 19.23 0.20
CA ASP A 169 25.16 20.62 -0.29
C ASP A 169 24.47 20.77 -1.65
N ASP A 170 24.37 19.69 -2.43
CA ASP A 170 23.76 19.65 -3.75
C ASP A 170 22.56 18.69 -3.80
N ILE A 171 21.37 19.18 -3.41
CA ILE A 171 20.10 18.45 -3.52
C ILE A 171 19.71 18.19 -4.99
N SER A 172 20.14 19.06 -5.91
CA SER A 172 19.80 18.94 -7.33
C SER A 172 20.49 17.74 -7.95
N GLY A 173 21.75 17.50 -7.61
CA GLY A 173 22.48 16.29 -8.00
C GLY A 173 21.86 15.02 -7.43
N GLN A 174 21.36 15.03 -6.18
CA GLN A 174 20.73 13.85 -5.56
C GLN A 174 19.37 13.49 -6.17
N THR A 175 18.66 14.47 -6.74
CA THR A 175 17.34 14.27 -7.34
C THR A 175 17.42 14.05 -8.86
N GLN A 176 18.63 14.01 -9.42
CA GLN A 176 18.86 13.72 -10.83
C GLN A 176 18.41 12.29 -11.16
N GLY A 177 17.36 12.16 -11.99
CA GLY A 177 16.78 10.88 -12.38
C GLY A 177 15.40 10.59 -11.77
N LEU A 178 14.94 11.42 -10.84
CA LEU A 178 13.57 11.38 -10.37
C LEU A 178 12.64 12.09 -11.36
N SER A 179 11.34 11.79 -11.29
CA SER A 179 10.34 12.56 -12.01
C SER A 179 10.27 14.01 -11.48
N THR A 180 9.97 14.98 -12.35
CA THR A 180 9.99 16.41 -12.01
C THR A 180 9.15 16.75 -10.78
N ASP A 181 7.99 16.13 -10.64
CA ASP A 181 7.09 16.31 -9.51
C ASP A 181 7.67 15.73 -8.21
N THR A 182 8.27 14.54 -8.28
CA THR A 182 8.92 13.88 -7.14
C THR A 182 10.13 14.67 -6.67
N ALA A 183 11.01 15.06 -7.60
CA ALA A 183 12.16 15.91 -7.32
C ALA A 183 11.73 17.21 -6.64
N LYS A 184 10.72 17.89 -7.20
CA LYS A 184 10.15 19.11 -6.60
C LYS A 184 9.66 18.86 -5.17
N HIS A 185 8.89 17.79 -4.93
CA HIS A 185 8.38 17.49 -3.59
C HIS A 185 9.49 17.20 -2.59
N ILE A 186 10.55 16.48 -2.98
CA ILE A 186 11.71 16.23 -2.11
C ILE A 186 12.44 17.55 -1.82
N THR A 187 12.70 18.38 -2.83
CA THR A 187 13.37 19.68 -2.66
C THR A 187 12.58 20.63 -1.77
N ASP A 188 11.26 20.76 -1.98
CA ASP A 188 10.38 21.60 -1.17
C ASP A 188 10.40 21.17 0.31
N ARG A 189 10.40 19.85 0.56
CA ARG A 189 10.47 19.28 1.91
C ARG A 189 11.85 19.45 2.54
N TRP A 190 12.92 19.23 1.78
CA TRP A 190 14.29 19.42 2.21
C TRP A 190 14.53 20.88 2.62
N ASP A 191 14.12 21.84 1.79
CA ASP A 191 14.26 23.27 2.07
C ASP A 191 13.49 23.68 3.35
N THR A 192 12.29 23.11 3.55
CA THR A 192 11.54 23.31 4.80
C THR A 192 12.30 22.78 6.02
N ILE A 193 12.92 21.60 5.93
CA ILE A 193 13.70 20.99 7.01
C ILE A 193 14.95 21.85 7.29
N MET A 194 15.66 22.31 6.25
CA MET A 194 16.86 23.14 6.38
C MET A 194 16.56 24.50 7.01
N ARG A 195 15.52 25.20 6.54
CA ARG A 195 15.10 26.50 7.09
C ARG A 195 14.72 26.46 8.57
N THR A 196 14.35 25.29 9.07
CA THR A 196 13.91 25.10 10.47
C THR A 196 14.90 24.31 11.31
N ASN A 197 16.11 24.11 10.78
CA ASN A 197 17.17 23.35 11.43
C ASN A 197 16.69 21.97 11.93
N GLY A 198 15.84 21.31 11.14
CA GLY A 198 15.31 19.98 11.43
C GLY A 198 14.05 19.92 12.30
N THR A 199 13.57 21.03 12.87
CA THR A 199 12.37 21.00 13.74
C THR A 199 11.09 20.62 13.00
N ASN A 200 10.99 20.92 11.69
CA ASN A 200 9.87 20.50 10.83
C ASN A 200 10.07 19.15 10.12
N ASP A 201 10.98 18.31 10.61
CA ASP A 201 11.06 16.92 10.18
C ASP A 201 9.86 16.13 10.72
N ARG A 202 8.90 15.86 9.83
CA ARG A 202 7.65 15.18 10.18
C ARG A 202 7.86 13.74 10.62
N ILE A 203 8.94 13.08 10.20
CA ILE A 203 9.21 11.69 10.56
C ILE A 203 9.75 11.63 11.99
N THR A 204 10.72 12.48 12.35
CA THR A 204 11.18 12.55 13.75
C THR A 204 10.11 13.07 14.69
N ALA A 205 9.26 14.00 14.24
CA ALA A 205 8.11 14.50 15.02
C ALA A 205 6.98 13.47 15.17
N GLY A 206 6.95 12.39 14.38
CA GLY A 206 5.90 11.37 14.45
C GLY A 206 4.55 11.84 13.91
N SER A 207 4.57 12.64 12.84
CA SER A 207 3.37 13.23 12.24
C SER A 207 2.30 12.19 11.89
N HIS A 208 1.05 12.49 12.25
CA HIS A 208 -0.14 11.72 11.85
C HIS A 208 -0.41 11.71 10.35
N SER A 209 0.29 12.55 9.57
CA SER A 209 0.14 12.62 8.10
C SER A 209 0.48 11.30 7.38
N PHE A 210 1.19 10.40 8.05
CA PHE A 210 1.61 9.10 7.50
C PHE A 210 0.69 7.95 7.90
N GLN A 211 -0.29 8.18 8.78
CA GLN A 211 -1.19 7.12 9.26
C GLN A 211 -2.17 6.68 8.18
N ALA A 212 -2.49 5.39 8.17
CA ALA A 212 -3.49 4.84 7.27
C ALA A 212 -4.88 5.32 7.68
N LYS A 213 -5.62 5.93 6.74
CA LYS A 213 -7.00 6.36 7.01
C LYS A 213 -7.94 5.14 6.99
N PRO A 214 -8.75 4.89 8.03
CA PRO A 214 -9.68 3.76 8.08
C PRO A 214 -10.69 3.76 6.91
N ASN A 215 -11.16 4.96 6.54
CA ASN A 215 -12.16 5.14 5.49
C ASN A 215 -11.61 4.88 4.08
N SER A 216 -10.29 4.74 3.91
CA SER A 216 -9.68 4.42 2.61
C SER A 216 -9.85 2.96 2.20
N LEU A 217 -10.42 2.11 3.07
CA LEU A 217 -10.72 0.71 2.81
C LEU A 217 -11.92 0.50 1.85
N LEU A 218 -12.73 1.53 1.59
CA LEU A 218 -13.87 1.42 0.67
C LEU A 218 -13.46 1.60 -0.79
N ASP A 219 -12.34 2.30 -1.05
CA ASP A 219 -11.76 2.48 -2.38
C ASP A 219 -10.90 1.25 -2.78
N ASN A 220 -11.54 0.08 -2.78
CA ASN A 220 -10.96 -1.25 -3.01
C ASN A 220 -10.51 -1.49 -4.46
N LYS A 221 -10.02 -0.48 -5.18
CA LYS A 221 -9.40 -0.68 -6.50
C LYS A 221 -8.15 -1.57 -6.44
N TRP A 222 -7.58 -1.74 -5.24
CA TRP A 222 -6.27 -2.34 -5.03
C TRP A 222 -6.40 -3.65 -4.25
N THR A 223 -6.84 -4.69 -4.94
CA THR A 223 -6.97 -6.04 -4.41
C THR A 223 -5.82 -6.94 -4.85
N LEU A 224 -5.55 -7.99 -4.07
CA LEU A 224 -4.63 -9.05 -4.48
C LEU A 224 -5.14 -9.72 -5.76
N ARG A 225 -4.28 -9.87 -6.76
CA ARG A 225 -4.58 -10.61 -8.00
C ARG A 225 -4.42 -12.10 -7.75
N ILE A 226 -5.50 -12.70 -7.24
CA ILE A 226 -5.54 -14.11 -6.87
C ILE A 226 -6.10 -14.93 -8.03
N THR A 227 -5.31 -15.85 -8.54
CA THR A 227 -5.75 -16.89 -9.48
C THR A 227 -6.03 -18.16 -8.68
N THR A 228 -7.26 -18.66 -8.74
CA THR A 228 -7.59 -19.96 -8.16
C THR A 228 -6.93 -21.07 -8.97
N PRO A 229 -6.42 -22.13 -8.31
CA PRO A 229 -5.92 -23.28 -9.05
C PRO A 229 -7.05 -23.80 -9.94
N SER A 230 -6.76 -23.97 -11.22
CA SER A 230 -7.63 -24.74 -12.10
C SER A 230 -7.81 -26.09 -11.42
N SER A 231 -9.01 -26.35 -10.91
CA SER A 231 -9.39 -27.68 -10.49
C SER A 231 -9.26 -28.53 -11.74
N SER A 232 -8.08 -29.12 -11.94
CA SER A 232 -7.89 -30.21 -12.85
C SER A 232 -8.84 -31.27 -12.31
N ARG A 233 -10.06 -31.28 -12.85
CA ARG A 233 -10.98 -32.40 -12.68
C ARG A 233 -10.08 -33.60 -12.96
N PRO A 234 -9.87 -34.50 -12.00
CA PRO A 234 -9.17 -35.73 -12.30
C PRO A 234 -9.84 -36.24 -13.56
N ASN A 235 -9.07 -36.39 -14.64
CA ASN A 235 -9.60 -36.81 -15.94
C ASN A 235 -10.41 -38.06 -15.66
N SER A 236 -11.72 -37.90 -15.51
CA SER A 236 -12.64 -39.02 -15.39
C SER A 236 -12.37 -39.77 -16.68
N PRO A 237 -11.86 -41.00 -16.64
CA PRO A 237 -11.65 -41.75 -17.86
C PRO A 237 -12.98 -41.72 -18.59
N SER A 238 -12.98 -41.11 -19.78
CA SER A 238 -14.16 -41.04 -20.64
C SER A 238 -14.73 -42.45 -20.66
N PRO A 239 -15.97 -42.69 -20.21
CA PRO A 239 -16.51 -44.03 -20.23
C PRO A 239 -16.48 -44.46 -21.69
N SER A 240 -15.66 -45.48 -21.95
CA SER A 240 -15.54 -46.14 -23.24
C SER A 240 -16.92 -46.24 -23.87
N GLU A 241 -16.94 -45.94 -25.17
CA GLU A 241 -17.88 -46.47 -26.14
C GLU A 241 -18.28 -47.90 -25.76
N ARG A 242 -19.40 -48.04 -25.06
CA ARG A 242 -20.13 -49.29 -25.02
C ARG A 242 -21.48 -49.03 -25.65
N ALA A 243 -21.54 -49.49 -26.90
CA ALA A 243 -22.69 -50.10 -27.53
C ALA A 243 -23.93 -49.20 -27.68
N LEU A 244 -24.04 -48.69 -28.91
CA LEU A 244 -25.27 -48.58 -29.67
C LEU A 244 -26.25 -49.73 -29.35
N VAL A 245 -27.26 -49.47 -28.52
CA VAL A 245 -28.54 -50.19 -28.57
C VAL A 245 -29.66 -49.17 -28.36
N ALA A 246 -30.25 -48.72 -29.47
CA ALA A 246 -31.58 -48.12 -29.48
C ALA A 246 -32.62 -49.19 -29.09
N PRO A 247 -33.71 -48.83 -28.39
CA PRO A 247 -34.99 -48.68 -29.12
C PRO A 247 -35.95 -47.66 -28.41
N PRO A 248 -37.27 -47.65 -28.66
CA PRO A 248 -37.88 -46.82 -29.69
C PRO A 248 -38.83 -45.74 -29.12
N ARG A 249 -39.19 -44.87 -30.06
CA ARG A 249 -40.14 -43.75 -29.99
C ARG A 249 -41.45 -44.06 -29.26
N SER A 250 -41.96 -43.07 -28.53
CA SER A 250 -43.38 -42.72 -28.60
C SER A 250 -43.61 -41.22 -28.39
N PRO A 251 -44.55 -40.61 -29.15
CA PRO A 251 -44.87 -39.18 -29.09
C PRO A 251 -46.10 -38.93 -28.20
N LEU A 252 -46.24 -37.74 -27.61
CA LEU A 252 -47.45 -36.91 -27.74
C LEU A 252 -47.36 -35.58 -26.96
N ALA A 253 -47.80 -34.54 -27.67
CA ALA A 253 -48.63 -33.42 -27.19
C ALA A 253 -48.11 -32.49 -26.07
N GLY A 254 -47.89 -31.22 -26.44
CA GLY A 254 -47.80 -30.13 -25.46
C GLY A 254 -47.34 -28.80 -26.03
N ARG A 255 -47.95 -28.30 -27.12
CA ARG A 255 -47.74 -26.91 -27.57
C ARG A 255 -48.37 -25.95 -26.55
N ARG A 256 -47.54 -25.18 -25.85
CA ARG A 256 -47.95 -23.95 -25.13
C ARG A 256 -47.47 -22.71 -25.89
N PRO A 257 -48.24 -21.62 -25.94
CA PRO A 257 -47.84 -20.38 -26.61
C PRO A 257 -46.75 -19.67 -25.80
N LEU A 258 -45.68 -19.28 -26.49
CA LEU A 258 -44.62 -18.44 -25.93
C LEU A 258 -45.09 -16.98 -25.89
N LEU A 259 -45.09 -16.40 -24.70
CA LEU A 259 -45.14 -14.96 -24.50
C LEU A 259 -43.82 -14.32 -24.99
N PRO A 260 -43.84 -13.09 -25.53
CA PRO A 260 -42.63 -12.38 -25.92
C PRO A 260 -41.81 -12.06 -24.66
N ARG A 261 -40.69 -12.76 -24.52
CA ARG A 261 -39.67 -12.51 -23.50
C ARG A 261 -38.99 -11.18 -23.85
N SER A 262 -39.28 -10.12 -23.09
CA SER A 262 -38.53 -8.86 -23.14
C SER A 262 -37.04 -9.19 -23.05
N GLY A 263 -36.29 -8.79 -24.08
CA GLY A 263 -34.87 -9.05 -24.20
C GLY A 263 -34.12 -8.44 -23.03
N SER A 264 -33.52 -9.29 -22.19
CA SER A 264 -32.42 -8.83 -21.35
C SER A 264 -31.27 -8.51 -22.31
N SER A 265 -30.93 -7.24 -22.50
CA SER A 265 -29.74 -6.87 -23.26
C SER A 265 -28.56 -7.53 -22.56
N SER A 266 -27.92 -8.46 -23.27
CA SER A 266 -26.72 -9.10 -22.75
C SER A 266 -25.64 -8.02 -22.71
N PHE A 267 -24.89 -7.93 -21.62
CA PHE A 267 -23.77 -7.00 -21.49
C PHE A 267 -22.68 -7.21 -22.56
N ALA A 268 -22.76 -8.29 -23.35
CA ALA A 268 -21.82 -8.60 -24.42
C ALA A 268 -21.89 -7.63 -25.61
N ASP A 269 -23.01 -6.94 -25.82
CA ASP A 269 -23.18 -6.06 -26.99
C ASP A 269 -22.91 -4.57 -26.69
N ARG A 270 -22.38 -4.23 -25.50
CA ARG A 270 -22.09 -2.83 -25.14
C ARG A 270 -20.74 -2.37 -25.68
N ILE A 271 -20.72 -1.15 -26.20
CA ILE A 271 -19.51 -0.52 -26.75
C ILE A 271 -18.80 0.24 -25.62
N ARG A 272 -17.49 0.04 -25.49
CA ARG A 272 -16.63 0.81 -24.57
C ARG A 272 -16.26 2.12 -25.25
N MET A 273 -16.54 3.25 -24.59
CA MET A 273 -16.20 4.58 -25.07
C MET A 273 -15.38 5.33 -24.02
N PHE A 274 -14.28 5.95 -24.44
CA PHE A 274 -13.49 6.86 -23.60
C PHE A 274 -14.02 8.28 -23.76
N ILE A 275 -14.43 8.91 -22.67
CA ILE A 275 -14.90 10.31 -22.68
C ILE A 275 -13.98 11.13 -21.76
N PRO A 276 -13.13 12.02 -22.32
CA PRO A 276 -12.22 12.84 -21.52
C PRO A 276 -12.97 13.65 -20.44
N GLY A 277 -12.54 13.51 -19.18
CA GLY A 277 -13.12 14.26 -18.05
C GLY A 277 -14.35 13.64 -17.40
N LEU A 278 -14.84 12.50 -17.90
CA LEU A 278 -15.84 11.68 -17.22
C LEU A 278 -15.21 10.36 -16.78
N SER A 279 -15.63 9.86 -15.64
CA SER A 279 -15.29 8.52 -15.17
C SER A 279 -16.57 7.81 -14.77
N SER A 280 -16.63 6.50 -15.05
CA SER A 280 -17.70 5.64 -14.56
C SER A 280 -17.84 5.75 -13.04
N ILE A 281 -18.97 5.34 -12.49
CA ILE A 281 -19.18 5.23 -11.03
C ILE A 281 -18.14 4.31 -10.39
N SER A 282 -17.57 3.36 -11.16
CA SER A 282 -16.43 2.51 -10.75
C SER A 282 -15.05 3.20 -10.84
N GLY A 283 -14.99 4.46 -11.25
CA GLY A 283 -13.77 5.23 -11.48
C GLY A 283 -12.94 4.73 -12.67
N GLU A 284 -13.52 3.92 -13.56
CA GLU A 284 -12.89 3.57 -14.84
C GLU A 284 -13.11 4.69 -15.86
N PRO A 285 -12.11 5.01 -16.70
CA PRO A 285 -12.24 6.07 -17.71
C PRO A 285 -13.11 5.65 -18.91
N GLU A 286 -13.52 4.39 -18.95
CA GLU A 286 -14.37 3.80 -19.99
C GLU A 286 -15.83 3.78 -19.52
N VAL A 287 -16.73 4.27 -20.37
CA VAL A 287 -18.18 4.18 -20.16
C VAL A 287 -18.74 3.16 -21.15
N LEU A 288 -19.56 2.23 -20.65
CA LEU A 288 -20.26 1.25 -21.49
C LEU A 288 -21.56 1.87 -22.02
N VAL A 289 -21.65 2.04 -23.33
CA VAL A 289 -22.81 2.62 -24.02
C VAL A 289 -23.48 1.54 -24.86
N GLU A 290 -24.81 1.45 -24.82
CA GLU A 290 -25.53 0.56 -25.72
C GLU A 290 -25.43 1.05 -27.18
N PRO A 291 -25.25 0.16 -28.17
CA PRO A 291 -25.01 0.57 -29.56
C PRO A 291 -26.05 1.52 -30.14
N ASN A 292 -27.31 1.36 -29.74
CA ASN A 292 -28.44 2.21 -30.16
C ASN A 292 -28.41 3.63 -29.52
N GLN A 293 -27.66 3.84 -28.43
CA GLN A 293 -27.51 5.12 -27.75
C GLN A 293 -26.23 5.87 -28.17
N LEU A 294 -25.33 5.20 -28.90
CA LEU A 294 -24.04 5.77 -29.32
C LEU A 294 -24.19 7.05 -30.16
N PRO A 295 -25.10 7.16 -31.15
CA PRO A 295 -25.25 8.38 -31.93
C PRO A 295 -25.65 9.59 -31.08
N THR A 296 -26.58 9.40 -30.12
CA THR A 296 -27.05 10.44 -29.21
C THR A 296 -25.95 10.89 -28.23
N ALA A 297 -25.12 9.94 -27.74
CA ALA A 297 -23.99 10.26 -26.88
C ALA A 297 -22.94 11.12 -27.62
N ILE A 298 -22.61 10.76 -28.87
CA ILE A 298 -21.67 11.54 -29.72
C ILE A 298 -22.23 12.94 -29.99
N GLU A 299 -23.51 13.04 -30.35
CA GLU A 299 -24.15 14.34 -30.64
C GLU A 299 -24.15 15.26 -29.41
N THR A 300 -24.38 14.70 -28.22
CA THR A 300 -24.37 15.46 -26.95
C THR A 300 -22.96 15.97 -26.60
N LEU A 301 -21.92 15.17 -26.87
CA LEU A 301 -20.53 15.57 -26.66
C LEU A 301 -20.06 16.63 -27.66
N GLN A 302 -20.55 16.58 -28.90
CA GLN A 302 -20.19 17.55 -29.93
C GLN A 302 -20.91 18.90 -29.76
N LYS A 303 -22.15 18.91 -29.28
CA LYS A 303 -22.93 20.15 -29.11
C LYS A 303 -22.53 20.99 -27.90
N LYS A 304 -21.79 20.44 -26.93
CA LYS A 304 -21.29 21.17 -25.76
C LYS A 304 -19.77 21.34 -25.82
N PRO A 305 -19.25 22.45 -26.38
CA PRO A 305 -17.82 22.72 -26.31
C PRO A 305 -17.38 22.79 -24.85
N ILE A 306 -16.36 21.99 -24.51
CA ILE A 306 -15.74 21.82 -23.18
C ILE A 306 -15.19 23.14 -22.58
N ALA A 307 -15.20 24.22 -23.36
CA ALA A 307 -14.86 25.58 -22.92
C ALA A 307 -15.70 26.08 -21.72
N ALA A 308 -16.90 25.52 -21.48
CA ALA A 308 -17.75 25.91 -20.34
C ALA A 308 -17.37 25.26 -18.98
N LEU A 309 -16.36 24.38 -18.93
CA LEU A 309 -15.94 23.67 -17.70
C LEU A 309 -14.69 24.27 -17.02
N ARG A 310 -14.08 25.31 -17.59
CA ARG A 310 -13.10 26.14 -16.87
C ARG A 310 -13.82 27.27 -16.15
N ARG A 311 -14.34 26.97 -14.95
CA ARG A 311 -14.76 28.02 -14.00
C ARG A 311 -13.51 28.65 -13.37
N PRO A 312 -13.41 30.00 -13.29
CA PRO A 312 -12.37 30.65 -12.50
C PRO A 312 -12.51 30.27 -11.02
N ALA A 313 -11.38 30.06 -10.35
CA ALA A 313 -11.29 29.48 -9.00
C ALA A 313 -11.83 30.38 -7.86
N SER A 314 -12.62 31.41 -8.16
CA SER A 314 -12.99 32.47 -7.21
C SER A 314 -14.49 32.72 -7.06
N GLU A 315 -15.37 31.95 -7.71
CA GLU A 315 -16.82 32.12 -7.52
C GLU A 315 -17.38 31.14 -6.47
N PRO A 316 -18.05 31.61 -5.41
CA PRO A 316 -18.75 30.76 -4.46
C PRO A 316 -19.89 30.02 -5.16
N TYR A 317 -20.01 28.72 -4.90
CA TYR A 317 -21.03 27.88 -5.50
C TYR A 317 -22.43 28.41 -5.21
N PRO A 318 -23.33 28.50 -6.21
CA PRO A 318 -24.72 28.85 -5.97
C PRO A 318 -25.34 27.81 -5.04
N ARG A 319 -25.84 28.29 -3.91
CA ARG A 319 -26.48 27.49 -2.86
C ARG A 319 -27.70 26.76 -3.44
N ALA A 320 -27.79 25.47 -3.20
CA ALA A 320 -28.93 24.68 -3.66
C ALA A 320 -30.22 25.10 -2.91
N PRO A 321 -31.37 25.17 -3.59
CA PRO A 321 -32.62 25.74 -3.05
C PRO A 321 -33.23 25.01 -1.85
N PHE A 322 -32.66 23.87 -1.44
CA PHE A 322 -33.10 23.05 -0.31
C PHE A 322 -32.14 23.08 0.89
N MET A 323 -31.04 23.84 0.83
CA MET A 323 -30.14 23.98 1.99
C MET A 323 -30.69 24.99 3.00
N PRO A 324 -30.84 24.63 4.30
CA PRO A 324 -31.28 25.55 5.35
C PRO A 324 -30.27 26.70 5.54
N PRO A 325 -30.72 27.88 6.01
CA PRO A 325 -29.84 29.03 6.27
C PRO A 325 -28.77 28.66 7.29
N THR A 326 -27.51 28.79 6.89
CA THR A 326 -26.37 28.74 7.80
C THR A 326 -26.44 29.98 8.67
N ALA A 327 -26.87 29.80 9.93
CA ALA A 327 -26.77 30.81 10.96
C ALA A 327 -25.29 31.05 11.26
N ASN A 328 -24.72 32.11 10.70
CA ASN A 328 -23.42 32.66 11.07
C ASN A 328 -23.50 34.17 10.87
N GLU A 329 -24.26 34.83 11.75
CA GLU A 329 -24.04 36.22 12.14
C GLU A 329 -23.67 36.19 13.63
N GLU A 330 -22.48 36.71 13.91
CA GLU A 330 -21.96 37.23 15.18
C GLU A 330 -22.29 36.48 16.49
N LEU A 331 -21.34 35.64 16.91
CA LEU A 331 -21.04 35.47 18.34
C LEU A 331 -19.57 35.83 18.56
N VAL A 332 -19.38 37.08 18.96
CA VAL A 332 -18.17 37.57 19.64
C VAL A 332 -18.14 36.90 21.01
N PHE A 333 -17.18 36.02 21.25
CA PHE A 333 -16.89 35.49 22.58
C PHE A 333 -15.81 36.37 23.23
N PRO A 334 -16.01 36.84 24.47
CA PRO A 334 -15.00 37.58 25.20
C PRO A 334 -13.93 36.64 25.75
N ASP A 335 -12.73 37.21 25.93
CA ASP A 335 -11.53 36.59 26.47
C ASP A 335 -11.77 35.88 27.82
N GLU A 336 -11.38 34.62 27.92
CA GLU A 336 -11.15 33.92 29.19
C GLU A 336 -9.68 33.50 29.24
N ASP A 337 -8.93 34.26 30.03
CA ASP A 337 -7.61 33.91 30.56
C ASP A 337 -7.76 32.71 31.51
N GLU A 338 -7.32 31.52 31.08
CA GLU A 338 -7.05 30.41 32.00
C GLU A 338 -5.59 29.95 31.85
N GLU A 339 -4.80 30.49 32.75
CA GLU A 339 -3.47 30.09 33.18
C GLU A 339 -3.58 28.67 33.80
N SER A 340 -3.05 27.66 33.10
CA SER A 340 -2.95 26.28 33.59
C SER A 340 -1.49 25.84 33.51
N ASP A 341 -0.77 26.12 34.60
CA ASP A 341 0.49 25.51 34.99
C ASP A 341 0.27 24.02 35.25
N ASP A 342 0.77 23.16 34.36
CA ASP A 342 0.96 21.72 34.62
C ASP A 342 2.16 21.24 33.77
N GLU A 343 3.35 21.78 34.05
CA GLU A 343 4.63 21.20 33.61
C GLU A 343 5.05 20.05 34.53
N GLU A 344 4.48 18.86 34.35
CA GLU A 344 5.11 17.64 34.88
C GLU A 344 4.64 16.39 34.12
N SER A 345 5.41 15.95 33.12
CA SER A 345 5.58 14.52 32.75
C SER A 345 6.13 14.27 31.33
N VAL A 346 7.33 14.77 31.00
CA VAL A 346 8.05 14.25 29.82
C VAL A 346 9.55 14.08 30.06
N ASP A 347 9.94 13.30 31.07
CA ASP A 347 11.35 12.89 31.21
C ASP A 347 11.60 11.40 31.46
N TYR A 348 10.56 10.56 31.44
CA TYR A 348 10.76 9.12 31.66
C TYR A 348 11.47 8.40 30.49
N PHE A 349 11.44 8.96 29.28
CA PHE A 349 12.07 8.33 28.11
C PHE A 349 13.56 8.69 27.95
N ASN A 350 13.97 9.88 28.40
CA ASN A 350 15.37 10.31 28.37
C ASN A 350 16.21 9.56 29.43
N ASP A 351 15.62 9.24 30.58
CA ASP A 351 16.33 8.59 31.68
C ASP A 351 16.64 7.11 31.38
N VAL A 352 15.74 6.39 30.71
CA VAL A 352 15.99 4.99 30.29
C VAL A 352 17.09 4.92 29.22
N PHE A 353 17.18 5.91 28.33
CA PHE A 353 18.19 5.93 27.27
C PHE A 353 19.58 6.32 27.81
N LYS A 354 19.65 7.28 28.75
CA LYS A 354 20.90 7.65 29.44
C LYS A 354 21.43 6.52 30.31
N LYS A 355 20.58 5.80 31.05
CA LYS A 355 21.01 4.65 31.88
C LYS A 355 21.59 3.52 31.05
N LYS A 356 21.08 3.30 29.83
CA LYS A 356 21.58 2.25 28.94
C LYS A 356 22.93 2.59 28.28
N MET A 357 23.23 3.88 28.08
CA MET A 357 24.53 4.33 27.56
C MET A 357 25.61 4.43 28.66
N ALA A 358 25.23 4.69 29.91
CA ALA A 358 26.17 4.69 31.03
C ALA A 358 26.70 3.27 31.34
N GLY A 359 25.85 2.24 31.27
CA GLY A 359 26.27 0.85 31.51
C GLY A 359 27.24 0.29 30.45
N VAL A 360 27.21 0.79 29.21
CA VAL A 360 28.15 0.39 28.16
C VAL A 360 29.54 0.98 28.39
N ARG A 361 29.69 2.07 29.15
CA ARG A 361 31.01 2.66 29.42
C ARG A 361 31.78 1.94 30.53
N GLU A 362 31.10 1.30 31.48
CA GLU A 362 31.73 0.48 32.51
C GLU A 362 32.14 -0.91 32.01
N GLU A 363 31.42 -1.48 31.04
CA GLU A 363 31.70 -2.84 30.55
C GLU A 363 32.93 -2.92 29.61
N PHE A 364 33.44 -1.77 29.13
CA PHE A 364 34.56 -1.71 28.17
C PHE A 364 35.86 -1.11 28.72
N GLY A 365 35.95 -0.80 30.03
CA GLY A 365 37.23 -0.56 30.73
C GLY A 365 38.28 0.24 29.96
N ILE A 366 37.91 1.43 29.44
CA ILE A 366 38.87 2.33 28.79
C ILE A 366 39.34 3.33 29.85
N ASP A 367 40.26 2.89 30.71
CA ASP A 367 41.07 3.78 31.54
C ASP A 367 42.14 4.44 30.66
N GLY A 368 41.78 5.57 30.05
CA GLY A 368 42.70 6.44 29.33
C GLY A 368 43.29 7.48 30.27
N ASP A 369 44.39 7.13 30.92
CA ASP A 369 45.27 8.03 31.68
C ASP A 369 45.83 9.14 30.76
N PRO A 370 45.55 10.44 30.99
CA PRO A 370 46.15 11.51 30.19
C PRO A 370 47.57 11.76 30.69
N GLY A 371 48.50 10.96 30.15
CA GLY A 371 49.93 11.18 30.29
C GLY A 371 50.32 12.57 29.79
N GLY A 372 50.74 13.41 30.74
CA GLY A 372 51.38 14.69 30.45
C GLY A 372 52.67 14.51 29.66
N SER A 373 52.94 15.46 28.76
CA SER A 373 54.28 15.68 28.21
C SER A 373 54.65 17.14 28.40
N LYS A 374 55.88 17.29 28.89
CA LYS A 374 56.61 18.51 29.20
C LYS A 374 56.96 19.32 27.95
#